data_AF-A0A958JRZ8-F1
#
_entry.id   AF-A0A958JRZ8-F1
#
_cell.length_a   1.000
_cell.length_b   1.000
_cell.length_c   1.000
_cell.angle_alpha   90.00
_cell.angle_beta   90.00
_cell.angle_gamma   90.00
#
_symmetry.space_group_name_H-M   'P 1'
#
loop_
_entity.id
_entity.type
_entity.pdbx_description
1 polymer ?
#
loop_
_entity_poly.entity_id
_entity_poly.type
_entity_poly.pdbx_seq_one_letter_code
_entity_poly.pdbx_strand_id
1 'polypeptide(L)' 'MGKGDMRTKRGKTKRGSYGKTRPKPASVRSEQKKNEKK' A
#
# COMPACT_ATOMS: atom_id res chain seq x y z
N MET A 1 -10.87 -10.04 -7.92
CA MET A 1 -9.94 -10.64 -6.93
C MET A 1 -10.50 -10.51 -5.52
N GLY A 2 -10.61 -11.63 -4.79
CA GLY A 2 -11.30 -11.73 -3.50
C GLY A 2 -10.43 -11.41 -2.28
N LYS A 3 -11.02 -11.49 -1.09
CA LYS A 3 -10.31 -11.23 0.18
C LYS A 3 -9.28 -12.31 0.54
N GLY A 4 -9.30 -13.47 -0.12
CA GLY A 4 -8.31 -14.55 0.05
C GLY A 4 -6.99 -14.31 -0.70
N ASP A 5 -7.00 -13.43 -1.72
CA ASP A 5 -5.81 -13.16 -2.50
C ASP A 5 -4.92 -12.11 -1.82
N MET A 6 -3.82 -12.59 -1.24
CA MET A 6 -2.84 -11.79 -0.51
C MET A 6 -2.04 -10.80 -1.38
N ARG A 7 -2.09 -10.91 -2.70
CA ARG A 7 -1.44 -9.95 -3.62
C ARG A 7 -2.29 -8.70 -3.82
N THR A 8 -3.58 -8.75 -3.48
CA THR A 8 -4.49 -7.62 -3.69
C THR A 8 -4.61 -6.68 -2.51
N LYS A 9 -5.03 -5.44 -2.77
CA LYS A 9 -5.38 -4.46 -1.72
C LYS A 9 -6.41 -5.04 -0.74
N ARG A 10 -7.44 -5.75 -1.24
CA ARG A 10 -8.50 -6.33 -0.40
C ARG A 10 -7.97 -7.45 0.52
N GLY A 11 -7.15 -8.36 0.01
CA GLY A 11 -6.54 -9.41 0.83
C GLY A 11 -5.52 -8.86 1.83
N LYS A 12 -4.71 -7.87 1.43
CA LYS A 12 -3.81 -7.15 2.35
C LYS A 12 -4.57 -6.43 3.46
N THR A 13 -5.72 -5.81 3.16
CA THR A 13 -6.59 -5.19 4.17
C THR A 13 -7.17 -6.23 5.13
N LYS A 14 -7.73 -7.35 4.64
CA LYS A 14 -8.27 -8.41 5.52
C LYS A 14 -7.20 -8.99 6.45
N ARG A 15 -5.97 -9.16 5.96
CA ARG A 15 -4.83 -9.67 6.75
C ARG A 15 -4.17 -8.60 7.64
N GLY A 16 -4.47 -7.31 7.45
CA GLY A 16 -3.82 -6.22 8.17
C GLY A 16 -2.34 -5.98 7.77
N SER A 17 -1.87 -6.56 6.67
CA SER A 17 -0.47 -6.40 6.22
C SER A 17 -0.31 -5.29 5.16
N TYR A 18 0.93 -4.88 4.96
CA TYR A 18 1.32 -3.93 3.91
C TYR A 18 2.13 -4.63 2.82
N GLY A 19 2.24 -3.99 1.65
CA GLY A 19 3.04 -4.47 0.52
C GLY A 19 2.88 -3.54 -0.68
N LYS A 20 3.43 -3.93 -1.83
CA LYS A 20 3.40 -3.09 -3.05
C LYS A 20 2.00 -2.58 -3.41
N THR A 21 0.98 -3.42 -3.25
CA THR A 21 -0.42 -3.08 -3.58
C THR A 21 -1.19 -2.39 -2.45
N ARG A 22 -0.67 -2.39 -1.22
CA ARG A 22 -1.20 -1.65 -0.06
C ARG A 22 -0.02 -1.05 0.74
N PRO A 23 0.59 0.04 0.25
CA PRO A 23 1.75 0.65 0.90
C PRO A 23 1.39 1.26 2.26
N LYS A 24 2.40 1.46 3.10
CA LYS A 24 2.20 2.14 4.39
C LYS A 24 1.90 3.63 4.11
N PRO A 25 0.97 4.26 4.84
CA PRO A 25 0.66 5.67 4.63
C PRO A 25 1.89 6.58 4.83
N ALA A 26 2.81 6.21 5.72
CA ALA A 26 4.08 6.92 5.90
C ALA A 26 4.98 6.88 4.65
N SER A 27 5.04 5.75 3.93
CA SER A 27 5.88 5.63 2.73
C SER A 27 5.31 6.43 1.56
N VAL A 28 3.98 6.48 1.43
CA VAL A 28 3.32 7.29 0.38
C VAL A 28 3.55 8.79 0.62
N ARG A 29 3.47 9.25 1.87
CA ARG A 29 3.72 10.66 2.21
C ARG A 29 5.16 11.08 1.93
N SER A 30 6.15 10.21 2.16
CA SER A 30 7.55 10.51 1.84
C SER A 30 7.83 10.56 0.34
N GLU A 31 7.17 9.72 -0.46
CA GLU A 31 7.29 9.73 -1.92
C GLU A 31 6.67 11.00 -2.53
N GLN A 32 5.49 11.42 -2.06
CA GLN A 32 4.86 12.66 -2.50
C GLN A 32 5.75 13.88 -2.25
N LYS A 33 6.32 14.01 -1.03
CA LYS A 33 7.26 15.09 -0.71
C LYS A 33 8.52 15.10 -1.58
N LYS A 34 8.96 13.93 -2.06
CA LYS A 34 10.15 13.82 -2.92
C LYS A 34 9.85 14.26 -4.35
N ASN A 35 8.63 14.00 -4.83
CA ASN A 35 8.20 14.45 -6.16
C ASN A 35 7.85 15.94 -6.21
N GLU A 36 7.33 16.52 -5.13
CA GLU A 36 7.06 17.98 -5.06
C GLU A 36 8.31 18.85 -5.05
N LYS A 37 9.48 18.29 -4.68
CA LYS A 37 10.77 19.00 -4.64
C LYS A 37 11.60 18.86 -5.91
N LYS A 38 11.07 18.22 -6.96
CA LYS A 38 11.78 17.92 -8.21
C LYS A 38 11.20 18.75 -9.34
#